data_AF-A0A0A9W6H1-F1
#
_entry.id   AF-A0A0A9W6H1-F1
#
_cell.length_a   1.000
_cell.length_b   1.000
_cell.length_c   1.000
_cell.angle_alpha   90.00
_cell.angle_beta   90.00
_cell.angle_gamma   90.00
#
_symmetry.space_group_name_H-M   'P 1'
#
loop_
_entity.id
_entity.type
_entity.pdbx_description
1 polymer ?
#
loop_
_entity_poly.entity_id
_entity_poly.type
_entity_poly.pdbx_seq_one_letter_code
_entity_poly.pdbx_strand_id
1 'polypeptide(L)'
;IQVLGSAGHAAGLTLNTDDRLVYWCDARRNSIFSMDYDGMNLTLLQHAEGLSPYALAYHNGIIYWIDLAGDKGSIKSAPATPNATSSTLSSKLGDSLKDLTIISKLRPPFKTNPCAEGKHACAQLCLFDGSE
;
A
#
# COMPACT_ATOMS: atom_id res chain seq x y z
N ILE A 1 1.70 -12.55 -14.26
CA ILE A 1 2.67 -11.53 -13.81
C ILE A 1 2.95 -10.56 -14.94
N GLN A 2 2.39 -9.35 -14.85
CA GLN A 2 2.63 -8.28 -15.82
C GLN A 2 3.84 -7.46 -15.39
N VAL A 3 4.86 -7.36 -16.24
CA VAL A 3 6.05 -6.53 -15.96
C VAL A 3 5.81 -5.13 -16.48
N LEU A 4 5.76 -4.15 -15.57
CA LEU A 4 5.62 -2.74 -15.90
C LEU A 4 6.96 -2.16 -16.34
N GLY A 5 7.52 -2.62 -17.46
CA GLY A 5 8.76 -2.11 -18.06
C GLY A 5 10.01 -2.11 -17.14
N SER A 6 11.15 -1.69 -17.67
CA SER A 6 12.47 -1.91 -17.03
C SER A 6 12.97 -0.78 -16.11
N ALA A 7 12.14 0.22 -15.75
CA ALA A 7 12.61 1.42 -15.05
C ALA A 7 11.77 1.86 -13.82
N GLY A 8 10.98 0.96 -13.23
CA GLY A 8 10.19 1.26 -12.02
C GLY A 8 11.00 1.25 -10.73
N HIS A 9 10.52 1.95 -9.70
CA HIS A 9 10.99 1.80 -8.32
C HIS A 9 9.80 1.68 -7.38
N ALA A 10 9.38 0.44 -7.11
CA ALA A 10 8.36 0.15 -6.11
C ALA A 10 8.91 0.51 -4.72
N ALA A 11 8.43 1.61 -4.14
CA ALA A 11 8.95 2.17 -2.89
C ALA A 11 8.19 1.66 -1.65
N GLY A 12 6.90 1.40 -1.80
CA GLY A 12 6.04 0.90 -0.73
C GLY A 12 4.81 0.22 -1.30
N LEU A 13 4.21 -0.69 -0.53
CA LEU A 13 3.00 -1.44 -0.90
C LEU A 13 2.05 -1.60 0.28
N THR A 14 0.76 -1.75 -0.01
CA THR A 14 -0.28 -2.11 0.96
C THR A 14 -1.33 -3.00 0.29
N LEU A 15 -2.09 -3.73 1.08
CA LEU A 15 -3.09 -4.68 0.61
C LEU A 15 -4.51 -4.25 1.02
N ASN A 16 -5.48 -4.48 0.14
CA ASN A 16 -6.87 -4.65 0.51
C ASN A 16 -7.19 -6.15 0.45
N THR A 17 -7.26 -6.76 1.62
CA THR A 17 -7.45 -8.21 1.76
C THR A 17 -8.86 -8.67 1.44
N ASP A 18 -9.84 -7.78 1.53
CA ASP A 18 -11.25 -8.10 1.29
C ASP A 18 -11.50 -8.22 -0.22
N ASP A 19 -10.96 -7.27 -1.01
CA ASP A 19 -11.11 -7.25 -2.47
C ASP A 19 -9.92 -7.88 -3.22
N ARG A 20 -8.92 -8.45 -2.51
CA ARG A 20 -7.71 -9.06 -3.08
C ARG A 20 -6.94 -8.12 -4.05
N LEU A 21 -6.73 -6.88 -3.61
CA LEU A 21 -6.01 -5.85 -4.37
C LEU A 21 -4.68 -5.47 -3.71
N VAL A 22 -3.64 -5.34 -4.53
CA VAL A 22 -2.35 -4.75 -4.15
C VAL A 22 -2.33 -3.29 -4.60
N TYR A 23 -1.88 -2.39 -3.74
CA TYR A 23 -1.56 -1.01 -4.07
C TYR A 23 -0.08 -0.75 -3.84
N TRP A 24 0.57 0.00 -4.72
CA TRP A 24 1.98 0.37 -4.52
C TRP A 24 2.31 1.75 -5.09
N CYS A 25 3.36 2.35 -4.52
CA CYS A 25 4.00 3.56 -5.02
C CYS A 25 5.13 3.19 -5.97
N ASP A 26 5.20 3.84 -7.14
CA ASP A 26 6.39 3.83 -8.00
C ASP A 26 7.02 5.22 -8.01
N ALA A 27 8.12 5.38 -7.27
CA ALA A 27 8.77 6.68 -7.09
C ALA A 27 9.53 7.17 -8.33
N ARG A 28 9.88 6.27 -9.27
CA ARG A 28 10.49 6.68 -10.55
C ARG A 28 9.43 7.13 -11.55
N ARG A 29 8.21 6.61 -11.44
CA ARG A 29 7.08 6.98 -12.31
C ARG A 29 6.20 8.08 -11.74
N ASN A 30 6.47 8.53 -10.52
CA ASN A 30 5.65 9.52 -9.81
C ASN A 30 4.18 9.06 -9.77
N SER A 31 3.96 7.79 -9.43
CA SER A 31 2.64 7.15 -9.57
C SER A 31 2.28 6.25 -8.39
N ILE A 32 0.98 6.11 -8.16
CA ILE A 32 0.39 5.07 -7.31
C ILE A 32 -0.51 4.21 -8.18
N PHE A 33 -0.35 2.90 -8.07
CA PHE A 33 -1.09 1.93 -8.87
C PHE A 33 -1.85 0.95 -7.98
N SER A 34 -2.81 0.24 -8.59
CA SER A 34 -3.39 -0.98 -8.05
C SER A 34 -3.41 -2.11 -9.07
N MET A 35 -3.47 -3.34 -8.58
CA MET A 35 -3.70 -4.55 -9.38
C MET A 35 -4.36 -5.62 -8.52
N ASP A 36 -4.96 -6.62 -9.15
CA ASP A 36 -5.43 -7.82 -8.47
C ASP A 36 -4.25 -8.67 -7.99
N TYR A 37 -4.48 -9.53 -7.00
CA TYR A 37 -3.43 -10.43 -6.45
C TYR A 37 -2.84 -11.38 -7.50
N ASP A 38 -3.58 -11.72 -8.55
CA ASP A 38 -3.09 -12.54 -9.68
C ASP A 38 -2.26 -11.74 -10.70
N GLY A 39 -2.13 -10.42 -10.48
CA GLY A 39 -1.42 -9.48 -11.32
C GLY A 39 -2.20 -9.00 -12.54
N MET A 40 -3.52 -9.21 -12.57
CA MET A 40 -4.42 -8.64 -13.58
C MET A 40 -4.91 -7.23 -13.17
N ASN A 41 -5.63 -6.59 -14.09
CA ASN A 41 -6.35 -5.33 -13.86
C ASN A 41 -5.48 -4.19 -13.29
N LEU A 42 -4.28 -4.03 -13.86
CA LEU A 42 -3.42 -2.89 -13.59
C LEU A 42 -4.18 -1.58 -13.79
N THR A 43 -4.22 -0.78 -12.73
CA THR A 43 -4.93 0.49 -12.69
C THR A 43 -4.03 1.60 -12.13
N LEU A 44 -3.97 2.75 -12.79
CA LEU A 44 -3.30 3.94 -12.29
C LEU A 44 -4.26 4.74 -11.41
N LEU A 45 -3.89 4.99 -10.15
CA LEU A 45 -4.73 5.71 -9.19
C LEU A 45 -4.35 7.17 -9.05
N GLN A 46 -3.04 7.45 -8.95
CA GLN A 46 -2.51 8.81 -8.81
C GLN A 46 -1.29 8.97 -9.71
N HIS A 47 -1.20 10.11 -10.38
CA HIS A 47 -0.02 10.55 -11.11
C HIS A 47 -0.06 12.07 -11.22
N ALA A 48 1.06 12.71 -10.92
CA ALA A 48 1.24 14.14 -11.15
C ALA A 48 2.72 14.45 -11.34
N GLU A 49 3.00 15.48 -12.14
CA GLU A 49 4.35 16.05 -12.20
C GLU A 49 4.72 16.59 -10.81
N GLY A 50 5.83 16.11 -10.27
CA GLY A 50 6.28 16.47 -8.93
C GLY A 50 5.70 15.65 -7.79
N LEU A 51 4.90 14.60 -8.03
CA LEU A 51 4.53 13.63 -6.99
C LEU A 51 5.75 12.75 -6.67
N SER A 52 6.11 12.59 -5.39
CA SER A 52 7.20 11.70 -4.95
C SER A 52 6.70 10.73 -3.88
N PRO A 53 5.92 9.70 -4.28
CA PRO A 53 5.24 8.82 -3.34
C PRO A 53 6.23 7.77 -2.80
N TYR A 54 6.25 7.55 -1.48
CA TYR A 54 7.24 6.67 -0.84
C TYR A 54 6.60 5.44 -0.18
N ALA A 55 5.86 5.64 0.92
CA ALA A 55 5.10 4.59 1.59
C ALA A 55 3.60 4.92 1.54
N LEU A 56 2.75 3.90 1.61
CA LEU A 56 1.30 4.05 1.52
C LEU A 56 0.57 3.04 2.40
N ALA A 57 -0.64 3.40 2.80
CA ALA A 57 -1.56 2.54 3.54
C ALA A 57 -2.98 2.67 2.97
N TYR A 58 -3.72 1.56 2.98
CA TYR A 58 -5.11 1.50 2.56
C TYR A 58 -6.04 1.31 3.76
N HIS A 59 -7.10 2.10 3.81
CA HIS A 59 -8.19 1.89 4.77
C HIS A 59 -9.52 2.40 4.21
N ASN A 60 -10.55 1.53 4.23
CA ASN A 60 -11.94 1.85 3.91
C ASN A 60 -12.13 2.67 2.62
N GLY A 61 -11.56 2.19 1.51
CA GLY A 61 -11.69 2.84 0.20
C GLY A 61 -10.80 4.07 0.00
N ILE A 62 -10.00 4.47 0.98
CA ILE A 62 -9.06 5.60 0.89
C ILE A 62 -7.63 5.07 0.89
N ILE A 63 -6.83 5.59 -0.03
CA ILE A 63 -5.37 5.41 -0.03
C ILE A 63 -4.71 6.63 0.60
N TYR A 64 -3.76 6.39 1.48
CA TYR A 64 -2.97 7.39 2.16
C TYR A 64 -1.52 7.16 1.79
N TRP A 65 -0.75 8.20 1.52
CA TRP A 65 0.67 8.05 1.20
C TRP A 65 1.51 9.18 1.75
N ILE A 66 2.78 8.87 1.95
CA ILE A 66 3.83 9.85 2.14
C ILE A 66 4.23 10.38 0.76
N ASP A 67 4.14 11.69 0.60
CA ASP A 67 4.69 12.41 -0.54
C ASP A 67 5.90 13.24 -0.07
N LEU A 68 7.08 12.91 -0.59
CA LEU A 68 8.35 13.54 -0.25
C LEU A 68 8.62 14.81 -1.08
N ALA A 69 7.73 15.17 -2.00
CA ALA A 69 7.87 16.40 -2.77
C ALA A 69 7.62 17.66 -1.92
N GLY A 70 8.29 18.75 -2.28
CA GLY A 70 8.06 20.09 -1.69
C GLY A 70 8.66 20.31 -0.30
N ASP A 71 7.96 21.09 0.53
CA ASP A 71 8.40 21.60 1.84
C ASP A 71 8.44 20.54 2.95
N LYS A 72 9.39 19.61 2.85
CA LYS A 72 9.73 18.63 3.89
C LYS A 72 8.67 17.58 4.19
N GLY A 73 8.21 16.87 3.16
CA GLY A 73 7.37 15.70 3.32
C GLY A 73 5.93 16.00 3.79
N SER A 74 4.99 15.25 3.25
CA SER A 74 3.57 15.38 3.57
C SER A 74 2.87 14.02 3.61
N ILE A 75 1.74 13.96 4.32
CA ILE A 75 0.79 12.85 4.20
C ILE A 75 -0.37 13.36 3.37
N LYS A 76 -0.66 12.65 2.28
CA LYS A 76 -1.78 12.91 1.39
C LYS A 76 -2.75 11.73 1.40
N SER A 77 -3.97 11.99 0.95
CA SER A 77 -4.99 10.96 0.79
C SER A 77 -5.89 11.20 -0.41
N ALA A 78 -6.47 10.14 -0.94
CA ALA A 78 -7.48 10.18 -1.99
C ALA A 78 -8.33 8.90 -1.93
N PRO A 79 -9.58 8.92 -2.44
CA PRO A 79 -10.28 7.70 -2.82
C PRO A 79 -9.37 6.79 -3.66
N ALA A 80 -9.41 5.49 -3.39
CA ALA A 80 -8.61 4.47 -4.08
C ALA A 80 -9.20 4.14 -5.47
N THR A 81 -9.51 5.18 -6.25
CA THR A 81 -10.09 5.10 -7.60
C THR A 81 -9.28 5.97 -8.56
N PRO A 82 -9.27 5.66 -9.87
CA PRO A 82 -8.61 6.50 -10.87
C PRO A 82 -9.11 7.94 -10.83
N ASN A 83 -8.21 8.90 -11.12
CA ASN A 83 -8.51 10.33 -11.24
C ASN A 83 -9.12 10.98 -9.99
N ALA A 84 -9.02 10.33 -8.83
CA ALA A 84 -9.51 10.90 -7.59
C ALA A 84 -8.68 12.13 -7.18
N THR A 85 -9.35 13.20 -6.78
CA THR A 85 -8.66 14.40 -6.27
C THR A 85 -8.00 14.08 -4.94
N SER A 86 -6.70 14.35 -4.83
CA SER A 86 -5.96 14.19 -3.59
C SER A 86 -6.10 15.40 -2.67
N SER A 87 -6.00 15.14 -1.37
CA SER A 87 -5.95 16.15 -0.31
C SER A 87 -4.67 15.98 0.51
N THR A 88 -4.15 17.09 1.03
CA THR A 88 -3.01 17.05 1.96
C THR A 88 -3.55 17.05 3.38
N LEU A 89 -3.26 16.00 4.14
CA LEU A 89 -3.71 15.85 5.53
C LEU A 89 -2.73 16.48 6.52
N SER A 90 -1.44 16.44 6.19
CA SER A 90 -0.38 17.03 7.00
C SER A 90 0.84 17.35 6.13
N SER A 91 1.58 18.39 6.49
CA SER A 91 2.77 18.86 5.75
C SER A 91 3.88 19.28 6.72
N LYS A 92 5.10 19.47 6.21
CA LYS A 92 6.28 19.87 6.98
C LYS A 92 6.67 18.87 8.06
N LEU A 93 6.50 17.58 7.76
CA LEU A 93 6.77 16.49 8.68
C LEU A 93 8.27 16.11 8.76
N GLY A 94 9.10 16.66 7.87
CA GLY A 94 10.53 16.41 7.77
C GLY A 94 10.91 15.55 6.55
N ASP A 95 12.20 15.53 6.25
CA ASP A 95 12.76 14.88 5.04
C ASP A 95 13.09 13.39 5.26
N SER A 96 12.72 12.83 6.43
CA SER A 96 13.09 11.46 6.83
C SER A 96 11.88 10.58 7.11
N LEU A 97 10.73 10.87 6.50
CA LEU A 97 9.59 9.95 6.52
C LEU A 97 9.95 8.64 5.82
N LYS A 98 9.62 7.50 6.45
CA LYS A 98 10.01 6.16 5.95
C LYS A 98 8.83 5.23 5.72
N ASP A 99 7.87 5.23 6.62
CA ASP A 99 6.75 4.30 6.58
C ASP A 99 5.45 4.96 7.06
N LEU A 100 4.32 4.43 6.60
CA LEU A 100 2.98 4.87 6.94
C LEU A 100 2.10 3.64 7.18
N THR A 101 1.52 3.56 8.37
CA THR A 101 0.59 2.49 8.74
C THR A 101 -0.66 3.09 9.38
N ILE A 102 -1.81 2.49 9.09
CA ILE A 102 -3.09 2.83 9.70
C ILE A 102 -3.42 1.81 10.78
N ILE A 103 -3.60 2.29 12.00
CA ILE A 103 -4.04 1.48 13.14
C ILE A 103 -5.52 1.81 13.40
N SER A 104 -6.40 0.84 13.18
CA SER A 104 -7.85 0.99 13.37
C SER A 104 -8.40 -0.13 14.24
N LYS A 105 -9.24 0.23 15.22
CA LYS A 105 -9.95 -0.74 16.08
C LYS A 105 -11.00 -1.54 15.30
N LEU A 106 -11.43 -1.05 14.15
CA LEU A 106 -12.43 -1.68 13.28
C LEU A 106 -11.87 -2.81 12.43
N ARG A 107 -10.55 -2.96 12.37
CA ARG A 107 -9.91 -4.15 11.81
C ARG A 107 -9.60 -5.07 13.00
N PRO A 108 -10.44 -6.08 13.31
CA PRO A 108 -10.14 -7.00 14.39
C PRO A 108 -8.76 -7.59 14.09
N PRO A 109 -7.84 -7.60 15.06
CA PRO A 109 -6.44 -7.75 14.71
C PRO A 109 -6.14 -9.12 14.09
N PHE A 110 -6.98 -10.16 14.24
CA PHE A 110 -6.71 -11.47 13.68
C PHE A 110 -8.01 -12.27 13.40
N LYS A 111 -8.13 -12.84 12.19
CA LYS A 111 -8.82 -14.14 12.03
C LYS A 111 -8.05 -15.18 12.87
N THR A 112 -8.68 -16.29 13.27
CA THR A 112 -7.98 -17.38 13.98
C THR A 112 -6.70 -17.74 13.23
N ASN A 113 -5.55 -17.65 13.90
CA ASN A 113 -4.26 -18.04 13.33
C ASN A 113 -4.09 -19.55 13.52
N PRO A 114 -4.12 -20.38 12.46
CA PRO A 114 -3.96 -21.83 12.60
C PRO A 114 -2.63 -22.20 13.26
N CYS A 115 -1.58 -21.40 13.06
CA CYS A 115 -0.29 -21.59 13.69
C CYS A 115 -0.26 -21.26 15.19
N ALA A 116 -1.27 -20.56 15.72
CA ALA A 116 -1.34 -20.23 17.14
C ALA A 116 -1.86 -21.39 17.99
N GLU A 117 -2.57 -22.35 17.39
CA GLU A 117 -2.98 -23.57 18.07
C GLU A 117 -1.87 -24.62 17.94
N GLY A 118 -1.44 -25.21 19.06
CA GLY A 118 -0.36 -26.21 19.14
C GLY A 118 -0.57 -27.51 18.32
N LYS A 119 -1.58 -27.56 17.45
CA LYS A 119 -1.81 -28.60 16.45
C LYS A 119 -0.88 -28.48 15.24
N HIS A 120 -0.27 -27.32 15.00
CA HIS A 120 0.68 -27.08 13.90
C HIS A 120 2.11 -26.87 14.43
N ALA A 121 2.69 -27.92 15.03
CA ALA A 121 4.04 -27.86 15.61
C ALA A 121 5.14 -27.93 14.53
N CYS A 122 5.42 -26.80 13.88
CA CYS A 122 6.55 -26.65 12.98
C CYS A 122 7.84 -26.35 13.77
N ALA A 123 8.96 -27.00 13.43
CA ALA A 123 10.24 -26.77 14.13
C ALA A 123 10.85 -25.37 13.88
N GLN A 124 10.44 -24.69 12.82
CA GLN A 124 10.97 -23.37 12.43
C GLN A 124 9.83 -22.37 12.14
N LEU A 125 9.22 -22.46 10.96
CA LEU A 125 8.18 -21.55 10.50
C LEU A 125 6.90 -22.31 10.20
N CYS A 126 5.78 -21.76 10.67
CA CYS A 126 4.44 -22.15 10.23
C CYS A 126 3.94 -21.06 9.28
N LEU A 127 3.70 -21.42 8.03
CA LEU A 127 3.27 -20.53 6.95
C LEU A 127 1.92 -21.02 6.41
N PHE A 128 1.08 -20.08 5.99
CA PHE A 128 -0.14 -20.41 5.27
C PHE A 128 0.21 -20.98 3.89
N ASP A 129 -0.38 -22.11 3.52
CA ASP A 129 -0.07 -22.83 2.28
C ASP A 129 -0.88 -22.35 1.06
N GLY A 130 -1.82 -21.43 1.27
CA GLY A 130 -2.68 -20.89 0.22
C GLY A 130 -3.95 -21.70 -0.05
N SER A 131 -4.21 -22.78 0.69
CA SER A 131 -5.46 -23.54 0.59
C SER A 131 -6.56 -22.93 1.47
N GLU A 132 -7.78 -22.84 0.93
CA GLU A 132 -8.98 -22.47 1.70
C GLU A 132 -9.66 -23.69 2.34
#